data_AF-A0A7J5C5J5-F1
#
_entry.id   AF-A0A7J5C5J5-F1
#
_cell.length_a   1.000
_cell.length_b   1.000
_cell.length_c   1.000
_cell.angle_alpha   90.00
_cell.angle_beta   90.00
_cell.angle_gamma   90.00
#
_symmetry.space_group_name_H-M   'P 1'
#
loop_
_entity.id
_entity.type
_entity.pdbx_description
1 polymer ?
#
loop_
_entity_poly.entity_id
_entity_poly.type
_entity_poly.pdbx_seq_one_letter_code
_entity_poly.pdbx_strand_id
1 'polypeptide(L)'
;MVAVTVAVVAGPGPGLTGYVSEAGVTDSAYAGAYRIGVFALAAALLLLAAALPPALRTAAALLVAAAAGTALSGAVTCSTGCPLPPFEAATVADLVHGGASIGATAAVVFAMLALLATPAAGRALRRVAGVGAALALPLSGAVGLAMLLVGRGGLVGVLERLLLAVAAVWGLATAAVLGLAHRRAIVTNGSAGRERRL
;
A
#
# COMPACT_ATOMS: atom_id res chain seq x y z
N MET A 1 -1.04 -12.22 2.65
CA MET A 1 -0.10 -11.61 3.62
C MET A 1 1.27 -12.28 3.54
N VAL A 2 1.38 -13.62 3.62
CA VAL A 2 2.65 -14.33 3.36
C VAL A 2 3.27 -13.94 2.01
N ALA A 3 2.47 -13.85 0.93
CA ALA A 3 2.96 -13.39 -0.38
C ALA A 3 3.52 -11.95 -0.40
N VAL A 4 3.01 -11.06 0.46
CA VAL A 4 3.50 -9.67 0.58
C VAL A 4 4.81 -9.64 1.38
N THR A 5 4.90 -10.43 2.45
CA THR A 5 6.14 -10.58 3.23
C THR A 5 7.25 -11.25 2.41
N VAL A 6 6.90 -12.24 1.59
CA VAL A 6 7.82 -12.88 0.65
C VAL A 6 8.25 -11.90 -0.45
N ALA A 7 7.35 -11.09 -1.00
CA ALA A 7 7.71 -10.06 -1.99
C ALA A 7 8.62 -8.96 -1.42
N VAL A 8 8.46 -8.58 -0.14
CA VAL A 8 9.35 -7.63 0.56
C VAL A 8 10.75 -8.21 0.80
N VAL A 9 10.86 -9.51 1.00
CA VAL A 9 12.13 -10.22 1.28
C VAL A 9 12.84 -10.70 0.00
N ALA A 10 12.10 -11.00 -1.08
CA ALA A 10 12.62 -11.65 -2.28
C ALA A 10 13.01 -10.69 -3.44
N GLY A 11 13.37 -9.44 -3.15
CA GLY A 11 13.97 -8.55 -4.16
C GLY A 11 15.28 -9.13 -4.74
N PRO A 12 15.66 -8.86 -6.00
CA PRO A 12 16.76 -9.53 -6.64
C PRO A 12 18.08 -8.90 -6.17
N GLY A 13 18.94 -9.75 -5.64
CA GLY A 13 20.29 -9.39 -5.22
C GLY A 13 20.64 -10.09 -3.90
N PRO A 14 21.91 -10.45 -3.68
CA PRO A 14 22.35 -10.96 -2.39
C PRO A 14 22.33 -9.79 -1.38
N GLY A 15 21.19 -9.56 -0.73
CA GLY A 15 21.05 -8.60 0.38
C GLY A 15 20.15 -7.38 0.12
N LEU A 16 20.16 -6.45 1.08
CA LEU A 16 19.34 -5.23 1.15
C LEU A 16 19.66 -4.17 0.07
N THR A 17 20.44 -4.49 -0.96
CA THR A 17 21.11 -3.50 -1.82
C THR A 17 20.39 -3.16 -3.14
N GLY A 18 19.39 -3.95 -3.58
CA GLY A 18 18.59 -3.70 -4.80
C GLY A 18 17.19 -3.13 -4.52
N TYR A 19 16.52 -2.60 -5.56
CA TYR A 19 15.14 -2.11 -5.50
C TYR A 19 14.14 -3.27 -5.39
N VAL A 20 12.98 -3.03 -4.76
CA VAL A 20 11.88 -4.03 -4.80
C VAL A 20 11.33 -4.17 -6.22
N SER A 21 11.28 -3.07 -6.97
CA SER A 21 10.80 -3.02 -8.35
C SER A 21 11.70 -3.76 -9.36
N GLU A 22 13.00 -3.90 -9.06
CA GLU A 22 13.93 -4.69 -9.89
C GLU A 22 13.54 -6.18 -9.91
N ALA A 23 12.77 -6.66 -8.92
CA ALA A 23 12.26 -8.03 -8.89
C ALA A 23 11.36 -8.34 -10.10
N GLY A 24 10.69 -7.32 -10.66
CA GLY A 24 9.73 -7.44 -11.75
C GLY A 24 10.29 -7.43 -13.16
N VAL A 25 11.62 -7.33 -13.32
CA VAL A 25 12.30 -7.38 -14.63
C VAL A 25 12.02 -8.73 -15.30
N THR A 26 11.74 -8.72 -16.61
CA THR A 26 11.22 -9.87 -17.37
C THR A 26 12.11 -11.12 -17.30
N ASP A 27 13.43 -10.94 -17.13
CA ASP A 27 14.43 -12.01 -17.04
C ASP A 27 14.82 -12.38 -15.59
N SER A 28 14.14 -11.82 -14.59
CA SER A 28 14.36 -12.14 -13.18
C SER A 28 13.65 -13.44 -12.78
N ALA A 29 14.36 -14.34 -12.09
CA ALA A 29 13.78 -15.53 -11.48
C ALA A 29 12.68 -15.21 -10.44
N TYR A 30 12.62 -13.96 -9.95
CA TYR A 30 11.68 -13.50 -8.93
C TYR A 30 10.46 -12.75 -9.49
N ALA A 31 10.39 -12.54 -10.81
CA ALA A 31 9.34 -11.75 -11.47
C ALA A 31 7.92 -12.27 -11.19
N GLY A 32 7.75 -13.59 -11.16
CA GLY A 32 6.47 -14.21 -10.83
C GLY A 32 6.03 -13.94 -9.39
N ALA A 33 6.94 -14.11 -8.42
CA ALA A 33 6.65 -13.87 -7.00
C ALA A 33 6.35 -12.39 -6.73
N TYR A 34 7.10 -11.49 -7.36
CA TYR A 34 6.85 -10.05 -7.31
C TYR A 34 5.44 -9.69 -7.80
N ARG A 35 5.06 -10.15 -9.01
CA ARG A 35 3.73 -9.88 -9.57
C ARG A 35 2.60 -10.44 -8.69
N ILE A 36 2.76 -11.66 -8.17
CA ILE A 36 1.79 -12.24 -7.22
C ILE A 36 1.66 -11.35 -5.98
N GLY A 37 2.77 -10.86 -5.44
CA GLY A 37 2.77 -9.94 -4.30
C GLY A 37 2.04 -8.64 -4.60
N VAL A 38 2.33 -8.01 -5.75
CA VAL A 38 1.71 -6.74 -6.18
C VAL A 38 0.20 -6.90 -6.41
N PHE A 39 -0.23 -7.95 -7.12
CA PHE A 39 -1.67 -8.18 -7.33
C PHE A 39 -2.40 -8.57 -6.04
N ALA A 40 -1.75 -9.33 -5.14
CA ALA A 40 -2.32 -9.62 -3.83
C ALA A 40 -2.48 -8.35 -2.98
N LEU A 41 -1.54 -7.40 -3.07
CA LEU A 41 -1.65 -6.09 -2.42
C LEU A 41 -2.80 -5.28 -3.01
N ALA A 42 -2.92 -5.22 -4.34
CA ALA A 42 -4.03 -4.54 -5.02
C ALA A 42 -5.39 -5.11 -4.59
N ALA A 43 -5.52 -6.44 -4.55
CA ALA A 43 -6.74 -7.09 -4.06
C ALA A 43 -7.03 -6.77 -2.58
N ALA A 44 -6.01 -6.74 -1.72
CA ALA A 44 -6.18 -6.38 -0.32
C ALA A 44 -6.67 -4.93 -0.15
N LEU A 45 -6.17 -3.98 -0.95
CA LEU A 45 -6.64 -2.60 -0.95
C LEU A 45 -8.11 -2.48 -1.40
N LEU A 46 -8.53 -3.24 -2.43
CA LEU A 46 -9.93 -3.29 -2.86
C LEU A 46 -10.85 -3.87 -1.80
N LEU A 47 -10.44 -4.98 -1.15
CA LEU A 47 -11.21 -5.58 -0.06
C LEU A 47 -11.34 -4.61 1.13
N LEU A 48 -10.27 -3.88 1.43
CA LEU A 48 -10.30 -2.86 2.48
C LEU A 48 -11.25 -1.71 2.11
N ALA A 49 -11.24 -1.26 0.86
CA ALA A 49 -12.17 -0.25 0.35
C ALA A 49 -13.63 -0.71 0.47
N ALA A 50 -13.93 -1.95 0.07
CA ALA A 50 -15.27 -2.54 0.14
C ALA A 50 -15.76 -2.72 1.59
N ALA A 51 -14.85 -2.89 2.55
CA ALA A 51 -15.17 -3.02 3.98
C ALA A 51 -15.49 -1.68 4.66
N LEU A 52 -15.20 -0.54 4.01
CA LEU A 52 -15.48 0.77 4.60
C LEU A 52 -16.97 1.12 4.51
N PRO A 53 -17.56 1.69 5.58
CA PRO A 53 -18.93 2.17 5.55
C PRO A 53 -19.13 3.32 4.55
N PRO A 54 -20.36 3.55 4.03
CA PRO A 54 -20.63 4.61 3.04
C PRO A 54 -20.30 6.03 3.50
N ALA A 55 -20.17 6.27 4.81
CA ALA A 55 -19.73 7.55 5.36
C ALA A 55 -18.24 7.84 5.11
N LEU A 56 -17.45 6.83 4.73
CA LEU A 56 -16.02 6.90 4.46
C LEU A 56 -15.69 6.74 2.97
N ARG A 57 -16.63 7.15 2.09
CA ARG A 57 -16.54 7.03 0.63
C ARG A 57 -15.26 7.63 0.04
N THR A 58 -14.80 8.76 0.56
CA THR A 58 -13.55 9.39 0.08
C THR A 58 -12.35 8.48 0.30
N ALA A 59 -12.23 7.89 1.50
CA ALA A 59 -11.15 6.94 1.80
C ALA A 59 -11.28 5.67 0.94
N ALA A 60 -12.50 5.16 0.72
CA ALA A 60 -12.73 4.02 -0.15
C ALA A 60 -12.32 4.31 -1.61
N ALA A 61 -12.67 5.48 -2.16
CA ALA A 61 -12.30 5.88 -3.51
C ALA A 61 -10.77 5.99 -3.67
N LEU A 62 -10.08 6.55 -2.67
CA LEU A 62 -8.62 6.63 -2.64
C LEU A 62 -7.97 5.24 -2.58
N LEU A 63 -8.53 4.30 -1.80
CA LEU A 63 -8.04 2.91 -1.77
C LEU A 63 -8.28 2.18 -3.10
N VAL A 64 -9.38 2.45 -3.79
CA VAL A 64 -9.63 1.93 -5.15
C VAL A 64 -8.62 2.50 -6.14
N ALA A 65 -8.35 3.80 -6.10
CA ALA A 65 -7.31 4.43 -6.93
C ALA A 65 -5.92 3.84 -6.63
N ALA A 66 -5.61 3.61 -5.35
CA ALA A 66 -4.37 2.96 -4.93
C ALA A 66 -4.26 1.53 -5.47
N ALA A 67 -5.34 0.75 -5.41
CA ALA A 67 -5.37 -0.60 -5.96
C ALA A 67 -5.17 -0.60 -7.47
N ALA A 68 -5.83 0.31 -8.20
CA ALA A 68 -5.68 0.46 -9.64
C ALA A 68 -4.25 0.84 -10.02
N GLY A 69 -3.64 1.81 -9.33
CA GLY A 69 -2.24 2.19 -9.54
C GLY A 69 -1.26 1.06 -9.20
N THR A 70 -1.51 0.31 -8.13
CA THR A 70 -0.70 -0.86 -7.75
C THR A 70 -0.77 -1.95 -8.82
N ALA A 71 -1.97 -2.27 -9.31
CA ALA A 71 -2.17 -3.25 -10.36
C ALA A 71 -1.55 -2.80 -11.69
N LEU A 72 -1.69 -1.52 -12.06
CA LEU A 72 -1.07 -0.95 -13.24
C LEU A 72 0.46 -1.04 -13.15
N SER A 73 1.05 -0.65 -12.02
CA SER A 73 2.49 -0.74 -11.76
C SER A 73 3.02 -2.18 -11.89
N GLY A 74 2.27 -3.18 -11.42
CA GLY A 74 2.64 -4.60 -11.55
C GLY A 74 2.41 -5.20 -12.94
N ALA A 75 1.57 -4.58 -13.77
CA ALA A 75 1.23 -5.05 -15.11
C ALA A 75 2.24 -4.58 -16.17
N VAL A 76 2.86 -3.41 -15.99
CA VAL A 76 3.93 -2.94 -16.88
C VAL A 76 5.27 -3.57 -16.52
N THR A 77 6.02 -3.95 -17.55
CA THR A 77 7.40 -4.42 -17.43
C THR A 77 8.33 -3.22 -17.57
N CYS A 78 9.01 -2.83 -16.48
CA CYS A 78 10.01 -1.77 -16.54
C CYS A 78 11.35 -2.31 -17.06
N SER A 79 12.19 -1.41 -17.56
CA SER A 79 13.57 -1.71 -17.94
C SER A 79 14.40 -2.08 -16.70
N THR A 80 15.51 -2.79 -16.88
CA THR A 80 16.41 -3.14 -15.77
C THR A 80 16.83 -1.88 -15.01
N GLY A 81 16.62 -1.89 -13.69
CA GLY A 81 16.91 -0.76 -12.80
C GLY A 81 15.85 0.36 -12.80
N CYS A 82 14.75 0.21 -13.54
CA CYS A 82 13.68 1.21 -13.76
C CYS A 82 14.23 2.66 -13.80
N PRO A 83 14.95 3.07 -14.87
CA PRO A 83 15.64 4.36 -14.94
C PRO A 83 14.70 5.54 -14.67
N LEU A 84 15.18 6.52 -13.90
CA LEU A 84 14.42 7.70 -13.48
C LEU A 84 15.10 8.99 -13.98
N PRO A 85 14.35 9.90 -14.65
CA PRO A 85 14.85 11.23 -14.98
C PRO A 85 15.12 12.04 -13.70
N PRO A 86 16.10 12.97 -13.70
CA PRO A 86 16.95 13.38 -14.82
C PRO A 86 18.23 12.56 -14.99
N PHE A 87 18.48 11.56 -14.13
CA PHE A 87 19.77 10.87 -14.05
C PHE A 87 19.98 9.85 -15.17
N GLU A 88 18.89 9.22 -15.64
CA GLU A 88 18.92 8.18 -16.66
C GLU A 88 17.79 8.35 -17.67
N ALA A 89 18.00 7.87 -18.91
CA ALA A 89 17.00 7.94 -19.96
C ALA A 89 15.88 6.92 -19.70
N ALA A 90 14.73 7.40 -19.24
CA ALA A 90 13.56 6.56 -18.96
C ALA A 90 12.75 6.25 -20.21
N THR A 91 12.26 5.02 -20.32
CA THR A 91 11.24 4.65 -21.32
C THR A 91 9.84 5.05 -20.85
N VAL A 92 8.86 5.01 -21.76
CA VAL A 92 7.44 5.20 -21.38
C VAL A 92 6.99 4.15 -20.35
N ALA A 93 7.46 2.91 -20.46
CA ALA A 93 7.12 1.86 -19.51
C ALA A 93 7.65 2.16 -18.10
N ASP A 94 8.87 2.70 -17.99
CA ASP A 94 9.49 3.11 -16.73
C ASP A 94 8.69 4.25 -16.07
N LEU A 95 8.25 5.23 -16.86
CA LEU A 95 7.43 6.34 -16.40
C LEU A 95 6.04 5.88 -15.94
N VAL A 96 5.40 4.95 -16.65
CA VAL A 96 4.11 4.38 -16.24
C VAL A 96 4.25 3.59 -14.94
N HIS A 97 5.29 2.75 -14.83
CA HIS A 97 5.56 1.97 -13.63
C HIS A 97 5.82 2.89 -12.42
N GLY A 98 6.75 3.84 -12.55
CA GLY A 98 7.09 4.80 -11.50
C GLY A 98 5.92 5.70 -11.11
N GLY A 99 5.26 6.30 -12.10
CA GLY A 99 4.10 7.17 -11.89
C GLY A 99 2.93 6.46 -11.22
N ALA A 100 2.62 5.22 -11.65
CA ALA A 100 1.58 4.42 -11.02
C ALA A 100 1.92 4.05 -9.57
N SER A 101 3.19 3.76 -9.27
CA SER A 101 3.66 3.44 -7.91
C SER A 101 3.60 4.66 -6.98
N ILE A 102 4.02 5.83 -7.46
CA ILE A 102 3.93 7.09 -6.73
C ILE A 102 2.47 7.45 -6.47
N GLY A 103 1.63 7.39 -7.52
CA GLY A 103 0.20 7.67 -7.43
C GLY A 103 -0.52 6.74 -6.46
N ALA A 104 -0.21 5.44 -6.49
CA ALA A 104 -0.77 4.46 -5.57
C ALA A 104 -0.38 4.76 -4.11
N THR A 105 0.90 5.04 -3.87
CA THR A 105 1.42 5.39 -2.54
C THR A 105 0.77 6.67 -2.01
N ALA A 106 0.70 7.72 -2.83
CA ALA A 106 0.04 8.97 -2.48
C ALA A 106 -1.44 8.74 -2.14
N ALA A 107 -2.15 7.95 -2.94
CA ALA A 107 -3.54 7.61 -2.68
C ALA A 107 -3.75 6.86 -1.35
N VAL A 108 -2.85 5.93 -0.99
CA VAL A 108 -2.88 5.26 0.33
C VAL A 108 -2.67 6.27 1.47
N VAL A 109 -1.67 7.15 1.35
CA VAL A 109 -1.40 8.17 2.38
C VAL A 109 -2.56 9.15 2.51
N PHE A 110 -3.15 9.59 1.39
CA PHE A 110 -4.36 10.41 1.42
C PHE A 110 -5.56 9.66 2.00
N ALA A 111 -5.69 8.35 1.81
CA ALA A 111 -6.72 7.56 2.46
C ALA A 111 -6.55 7.56 3.99
N MET A 112 -5.31 7.46 4.49
CA MET A 112 -5.02 7.61 5.93
C MET A 112 -5.45 9.00 6.43
N LEU A 113 -5.10 10.06 5.71
CA LEU A 113 -5.48 11.43 6.08
C LEU A 113 -7.00 11.64 6.03
N ALA A 114 -7.68 11.10 5.02
CA ALA A 114 -9.13 11.17 4.88
C ALA A 114 -9.84 10.48 6.06
N LEU A 115 -9.36 9.30 6.47
CA LEU A 115 -9.89 8.61 7.65
C LEU A 115 -9.62 9.39 8.94
N LEU A 116 -8.44 9.99 9.09
CA LEU A 116 -8.09 10.79 10.25
C LEU A 116 -8.99 12.04 10.37
N ALA A 117 -9.27 12.69 9.24
CA ALA A 117 -10.05 13.91 9.13
C ALA A 117 -11.57 13.68 9.22
N THR A 118 -12.05 12.46 8.99
CA THR A 118 -13.49 12.17 8.99
C THR A 118 -14.00 11.82 10.39
N PRO A 119 -14.88 12.63 11.01
CA PRO A 119 -15.38 12.36 12.37
C PRO A 119 -16.21 11.08 12.48
N ALA A 120 -16.84 10.65 11.37
CA ALA A 120 -17.59 9.40 11.29
C ALA A 120 -16.69 8.16 11.41
N ALA A 121 -15.36 8.30 11.23
CA ALA A 121 -14.43 7.23 11.55
C ALA A 121 -14.33 7.08 13.07
N GLY A 122 -14.61 5.89 13.60
CA GLY A 122 -14.47 5.60 15.02
C GLY A 122 -13.05 5.89 15.54
N ARG A 123 -12.92 6.20 16.84
CA ARG A 123 -11.65 6.62 17.46
C ARG A 123 -10.47 5.67 17.18
N ALA A 124 -10.71 4.37 17.20
CA ALA A 124 -9.68 3.35 16.92
C ALA A 124 -9.16 3.46 15.47
N LEU A 125 -10.07 3.61 14.50
CA LEU A 125 -9.72 3.76 13.09
C LEU A 125 -8.94 5.06 12.84
N ARG A 126 -9.37 6.16 13.46
CA ARG A 126 -8.65 7.45 13.39
C ARG A 126 -7.26 7.38 14.00
N ARG A 127 -7.07 6.64 15.11
CA ARG A 127 -5.75 6.45 15.73
C ARG A 127 -4.81 5.66 14.82
N VAL A 128 -5.28 4.54 14.26
CA VAL A 128 -4.51 3.73 13.30
C VAL A 128 -4.14 4.56 12.07
N ALA A 129 -5.10 5.30 11.52
CA ALA A 129 -4.88 6.20 10.40
C ALA A 129 -3.87 7.32 10.72
N GLY A 130 -3.97 7.93 11.91
CA GLY A 130 -3.03 8.96 12.36
C GLY A 130 -1.60 8.45 12.52
N VAL A 131 -1.41 7.27 13.13
CA VAL A 131 -0.08 6.64 13.24
C VAL A 131 0.46 6.29 11.86
N GLY A 132 -0.37 5.70 10.98
CA GLY A 132 0.01 5.39 9.61
C GLY A 132 0.48 6.63 8.85
N ALA A 133 -0.31 7.71 8.88
CA ALA A 133 0.03 8.97 8.21
C ALA A 133 1.29 9.62 8.78
N ALA A 134 1.45 9.63 10.11
CA ALA A 134 2.62 10.21 10.78
C ALA A 134 3.94 9.50 10.41
N LEU A 135 3.88 8.21 10.04
CA LEU A 135 5.05 7.45 9.58
C LEU A 135 5.21 7.52 8.06
N ALA A 136 4.12 7.35 7.31
CA ALA A 136 4.18 7.25 5.85
C ALA A 136 4.48 8.60 5.18
N LEU A 137 3.95 9.71 5.70
CA LEU A 137 4.18 11.04 5.13
C LEU A 137 5.67 11.45 5.12
N PRO A 138 6.43 11.37 6.24
CA PRO A 138 7.85 11.68 6.22
C PRO A 138 8.67 10.67 5.41
N LEU A 139 8.30 9.38 5.42
CA LEU A 139 8.96 8.38 4.58
C LEU A 139 8.77 8.66 3.09
N SER A 140 7.55 8.99 2.65
CA SER A 140 7.27 9.39 1.27
C SER A 140 8.06 10.64 0.88
N GLY A 141 8.15 11.63 1.78
CA GLY A 141 8.98 12.82 1.58
C GLY A 141 10.46 12.48 1.44
N ALA A 142 10.98 11.58 2.28
CA ALA A 142 12.36 11.12 2.23
C ALA A 142 12.67 10.34 0.94
N VAL A 143 11.76 9.46 0.50
CA VAL A 143 11.88 8.73 -0.79
C VAL A 143 11.95 9.72 -1.94
N GLY A 144 10.99 10.66 -2.02
CA GLY A 144 10.95 11.65 -3.09
C GLY A 144 12.19 12.55 -3.10
N LEU A 145 12.64 13.00 -1.94
CA LEU A 145 13.86 13.81 -1.82
C LEU A 145 15.11 13.02 -2.20
N ALA A 146 15.23 11.77 -1.76
CA ALA A 146 16.36 10.91 -2.11
C ALA A 146 16.40 10.62 -3.62
N MET A 147 15.25 10.36 -4.25
CA MET A 147 15.15 10.19 -5.69
C MET A 147 15.57 11.45 -6.46
N LEU A 148 15.24 12.65 -5.96
CA LEU A 148 15.61 13.92 -6.60
C LEU A 148 17.09 14.30 -6.41
N LEU A 149 17.67 14.01 -5.24
CA LEU A 149 19.02 14.47 -4.88
C LEU A 149 20.11 13.44 -5.18
N VAL A 150 19.82 12.16 -4.98
CA VAL A 150 20.80 11.06 -5.08
C VAL A 150 20.53 10.21 -6.32
N GLY A 151 19.31 10.25 -6.86
CA GLY A 151 18.88 9.33 -7.90
C GLY A 151 18.65 7.95 -7.31
N ARG A 152 19.08 6.92 -8.04
CA ARG A 152 18.81 5.53 -7.65
C ARG A 152 19.90 4.93 -6.75
N GLY A 153 19.52 4.12 -5.77
CA GLY A 153 20.48 3.42 -4.91
C GLY A 153 19.87 2.70 -3.70
N GLY A 154 20.71 2.00 -2.93
CA GLY A 154 20.28 1.17 -1.80
C GLY A 154 19.50 1.93 -0.72
N LEU A 155 19.80 3.22 -0.51
CA LEU A 155 19.04 4.09 0.41
C LEU A 155 17.56 4.18 0.01
N VAL A 156 17.28 4.46 -1.26
CA VAL A 156 15.91 4.58 -1.77
C VAL A 156 15.22 3.22 -1.69
N GLY A 157 15.91 2.13 -2.05
CA GLY A 157 15.37 0.77 -1.93
C GLY A 157 15.00 0.39 -0.49
N VAL A 158 15.80 0.81 0.51
CA VAL A 158 15.46 0.62 1.93
C VAL A 158 14.26 1.46 2.34
N LEU A 159 14.21 2.74 1.94
CA LEU A 159 13.10 3.63 2.26
C LEU A 159 11.77 3.15 1.65
N GLU A 160 11.79 2.63 0.41
CA GLU A 160 10.63 2.03 -0.24
C GLU A 160 10.13 0.79 0.51
N ARG A 161 11.03 -0.11 0.92
CA ARG A 161 10.66 -1.29 1.73
C ARG A 161 10.03 -0.87 3.05
N LEU A 162 10.59 0.14 3.72
CA LEU A 162 10.03 0.66 4.97
C LEU A 162 8.64 1.26 4.74
N LEU A 163 8.46 2.03 3.67
CA LEU A 163 7.17 2.64 3.34
C LEU A 163 6.11 1.57 3.01
N LEU A 164 6.47 0.55 2.23
CA LEU A 164 5.61 -0.60 1.93
C LEU A 164 5.25 -1.37 3.21
N ALA A 165 6.21 -1.59 4.11
CA ALA A 165 5.97 -2.24 5.39
C ALA A 165 4.98 -1.44 6.25
N VAL A 166 5.15 -0.11 6.34
CA VAL A 166 4.22 0.79 7.04
C VAL A 166 2.82 0.70 6.43
N ALA A 167 2.69 0.77 5.11
CA ALA A 167 1.41 0.66 4.42
C ALA A 167 0.74 -0.70 4.67
N ALA A 168 1.50 -1.80 4.62
CA ALA A 168 0.99 -3.14 4.87
C ALA A 168 0.52 -3.33 6.32
N VAL A 169 1.32 -2.89 7.30
CA VAL A 169 0.97 -2.94 8.73
C VAL A 169 -0.27 -2.08 9.00
N TRP A 170 -0.34 -0.90 8.40
CA TRP A 170 -1.50 -0.03 8.53
C TRP A 170 -2.77 -0.67 7.94
N GLY A 171 -2.69 -1.26 6.73
CA GLY A 171 -3.81 -1.95 6.11
C GLY A 171 -4.32 -3.12 6.95
N LEU A 172 -3.42 -3.91 7.53
CA LEU A 172 -3.73 -4.99 8.47
C LEU A 172 -4.42 -4.48 9.73
N ALA A 173 -3.86 -3.46 10.37
CA ALA A 173 -4.45 -2.87 11.57
C ALA A 173 -5.85 -2.29 11.29
N THR A 174 -6.03 -1.66 10.12
CA THR A 174 -7.31 -1.13 9.67
C THR A 174 -8.34 -2.25 9.48
N ALA A 175 -7.97 -3.32 8.77
CA ALA A 175 -8.83 -4.48 8.57
C ALA A 175 -9.21 -5.15 9.90
N ALA A 176 -8.27 -5.27 10.84
CA ALA A 176 -8.51 -5.83 12.17
C ALA A 176 -9.51 -4.98 12.97
N VAL A 177 -9.36 -3.65 12.95
CA VAL A 177 -10.29 -2.73 13.62
C VAL A 177 -11.70 -2.85 13.04
N LEU A 178 -11.83 -2.90 11.72
CA LEU A 178 -13.13 -3.07 11.05
C LEU A 178 -13.76 -4.43 11.37
N GLY A 179 -12.99 -5.52 11.32
CA GLY A 179 -13.45 -6.87 11.63
C GLY A 179 -13.91 -7.02 13.08
N LEU A 180 -13.20 -6.42 14.04
CA LEU A 180 -13.59 -6.41 15.45
C LEU A 180 -14.86 -5.59 15.68
N ALA A 181 -15.02 -4.45 15.01
CA ALA A 181 -16.23 -3.64 15.09
C ALA A 181 -17.46 -4.41 14.54
N HIS A 182 -17.29 -5.11 13.42
CA HIS A 182 -18.36 -5.91 12.81
C HIS A 182 -18.80 -7.07 13.72
N ARG A 183 -17.85 -7.80 14.32
CA ARG A 183 -18.16 -8.88 15.28
C ARG A 183 -18.94 -8.38 16.50
N ARG A 184 -18.57 -7.21 17.04
CA ARG A 184 -19.28 -6.61 18.18
C ARG A 184 -20.73 -6.29 17.83
N ALA A 185 -20.98 -5.71 16.65
CA ALA A 185 -22.33 -5.40 16.19
C ALA A 185 -23.22 -6.65 16.02
N ILE A 186 -22.66 -7.77 15.53
CA ILE A 186 -23.38 -9.04 15.41
C ILE A 186 -23.80 -9.56 16.79
N VAL A 187 -22.88 -9.55 17.77
CA VAL A 187 -23.16 -10.06 19.12
C VAL A 187 -24.24 -9.23 19.83
N THR A 188 -24.18 -7.89 19.76
CA THR A 188 -25.16 -7.00 20.39
C THR A 188 -26.56 -7.14 19.78
N ASN A 189 -26.66 -7.36 18.47
CA ASN A 189 -27.94 -7.58 17.81
C ASN A 189 -28.53 -8.95 18.14
N GLY A 190 -27.67 -9.98 18.30
CA GLY A 190 -28.07 -11.32 18.68
C GLY A 190 -28.65 -11.41 20.10
N SER A 191 -28.10 -10.67 21.07
CA SER A 191 -28.62 -10.62 22.44
C SER A 191 -29.98 -9.89 22.51
N ALA A 192 -30.10 -8.73 21.86
CA ALA A 192 -31.35 -7.96 21.82
C ALA A 192 -32.50 -8.65 21.06
N GLY A 193 -32.17 -9.55 20.12
CA GLY A 193 -33.14 -10.40 19.43
C GLY A 193 -33.58 -11.63 20.24
N ARG A 194 -32.79 -12.04 21.25
CA ARG A 194 -33.11 -13.14 22.16
C ARG A 194 -34.03 -12.68 23.30
N GLU A 195 -33.81 -11.50 23.85
CA GLU A 195 -34.66 -10.91 24.92
C GLU A 195 -36.08 -10.59 24.43
N ARG A 196 -36.27 -10.28 23.15
CA ARG A 196 -37.61 -10.03 22.57
C ARG A 196 -38.45 -11.29 22.30
N ARG A 197 -37.89 -12.49 22.48
CA ARG A 197 -38.58 -13.77 22.26
C ARG A 197 -38.95 -14.48 23.56
N LEU A 198 -38.61 -13.91 24.71
CA LEU A 198 -39.00 -14.35 26.04
C LEU A 198 -40.08 -13.41 26.58
#